data_AF-A0A6L9IU89-F1
#
_entry.id   AF-A0A6L9IU89-F1
#
_cell.length_a   1.000
_cell.length_b   1.000
_cell.length_c   1.000
_cell.angle_alpha   90.00
_cell.angle_beta   90.00
_cell.angle_gamma   90.00
#
_symmetry.space_group_name_H-M   'P 1'
#
loop_
_entity.id
_entity.type
_entity.pdbx_description
1 polymer ?
#
loop_
_entity_poly.entity_id
_entity_poly.type
_entity_poly.pdbx_seq_one_letter_code
_entity_poly.pdbx_strand_id
1 'polypeptide(L)' 'MFRAEFTLSKRQLGLLMIAAGLVTVVVTLGAEVLDSDSFGTLQKLGILLGVMSTLVGLTLLPLGDRPA' A
#
# COMPACT_ATOMS: atom_id res chain seq x y z
N MET A 1 -4.89 -27.34 14.59
CA MET A 1 -3.67 -27.29 13.74
C MET A 1 -3.95 -26.34 12.59
N PHE A 2 -3.51 -25.09 12.69
CA PHE A 2 -3.57 -24.15 11.57
C PHE A 2 -2.57 -24.62 10.52
N ARG A 3 -3.06 -25.21 9.43
CA ARG A 3 -2.21 -25.67 8.32
C ARG A 3 -1.66 -24.46 7.60
N ALA A 4 -0.35 -24.47 7.37
CA ALA A 4 0.40 -23.47 6.62
C ALA A 4 0.10 -23.52 5.10
N GLU A 5 -1.17 -23.57 4.72
CA GLU A 5 -1.66 -23.45 3.33
C GLU A 5 -2.00 -21.98 3.00
N PHE A 6 -1.49 -21.03 3.81
CA PHE A 6 -1.69 -19.58 3.70
C PHE A 6 -0.45 -18.89 3.13
N THR A 7 0.26 -19.51 2.19
CA THR A 7 1.38 -18.87 1.49
C THR A 7 0.83 -17.98 0.38
N LEU A 8 0.41 -16.76 0.74
CA LEU A 8 0.24 -15.67 -0.22
C LEU A 8 1.52 -15.60 -1.06
N SER A 9 1.42 -15.75 -2.39
CA SER A 9 2.61 -15.63 -3.23
C SER A 9 3.17 -14.22 -3.10
N LYS A 10 4.50 -14.03 -3.23
CA LYS A 10 5.10 -12.68 -3.18
C LYS A 10 4.46 -11.71 -4.17
N ARG A 11 3.92 -12.25 -5.27
CA ARG A 11 3.09 -11.52 -6.23
C ARG A 11 1.75 -11.05 -5.64
N GLN A 12 1.04 -11.91 -4.90
CA GLN A 12 -0.21 -11.54 -4.23
C GLN A 12 0.05 -10.56 -3.07
N LEU A 13 1.11 -10.75 -2.29
CA LEU A 13 1.53 -9.82 -1.25
C LEU A 13 1.91 -8.45 -1.84
N GLY A 14 2.65 -8.45 -2.96
CA GLY A 14 2.98 -7.23 -3.70
C GLY A 14 1.74 -6.51 -4.22
N LEU A 15 0.77 -7.23 -4.77
CA LEU A 15 -0.53 -6.69 -5.19
C LEU A 15 -1.31 -6.08 -4.02
N LEU A 16 -1.36 -6.75 -2.86
CA LEU A 16 -2.02 -6.23 -1.66
C LEU A 16 -1.33 -4.97 -1.14
N MET A 17 0.00 -4.91 -1.15
CA MET A 17 0.77 -3.71 -0.78
C MET A 17 0.53 -2.56 -1.76
N ILE A 18 0.50 -2.82 -3.07
CA ILE A 18 0.16 -1.81 -4.07
C ILE A 18 -1.27 -1.31 -3.88
N ALA A 19 -2.23 -2.22 -3.69
CA ALA A 19 -3.63 -1.86 -3.46
C ALA A 19 -3.78 -1.02 -2.18
N ALA A 20 -3.14 -1.42 -1.08
CA ALA A 20 -3.16 -0.67 0.17
C ALA A 20 -2.52 0.72 0.03
N GLY A 21 -1.36 0.81 -0.64
CA GLY A 21 -0.70 2.08 -0.92
C GLY A 21 -1.56 3.02 -1.76
N LEU A 22 -2.20 2.49 -2.81
CA LEU A 22 -3.05 3.25 -3.72
C LEU A 22 -4.33 3.73 -3.03
N VAL A 23 -4.97 2.87 -2.23
CA VAL A 23 -6.12 3.27 -1.38
C VAL A 23 -5.72 4.39 -0.43
N THR A 24 -4.54 4.27 0.21
CA THR A 24 -4.06 5.30 1.15
C THR A 24 -3.87 6.64 0.44
N VAL A 25 -3.28 6.65 -0.77
CA VAL A 25 -3.13 7.87 -1.59
C VAL A 25 -4.49 8.46 -1.96
N VAL A 26 -5.43 7.64 -2.46
CA VAL A 26 -6.78 8.10 -2.86
C VAL A 26 -7.54 8.67 -1.67
N VAL A 27 -7.52 8.01 -0.51
CA VAL A 27 -8.17 8.51 0.71
C VAL A 27 -7.54 9.82 1.17
N THR A 28 -6.21 9.94 1.10
CA THR A 28 -5.51 11.17 1.51
C THR A 28 -5.82 12.33 0.58
N LEU A 29 -5.86 12.09 -0.74
CA LEU A 29 -6.27 13.10 -1.72
C LEU A 29 -7.75 13.48 -1.58
N GLY A 30 -8.62 12.50 -1.31
CA GLY A 30 -10.04 12.76 -1.04
C GLY A 30 -10.25 13.58 0.23
N ALA A 31 -9.46 13.30 1.28
CA ALA A 31 -9.45 14.10 2.50
C ALA A 31 -9.00 15.54 2.22
N GLU A 32 -7.97 15.76 1.39
CA GLU A 32 -7.55 17.11 0.98
C GLU A 32 -8.61 17.85 0.17
N VAL A 33 -9.39 17.18 -0.68
CA VAL A 33 -10.49 17.84 -1.40
C VAL A 33 -11.62 18.26 -0.47
N LEU A 34 -11.82 17.52 0.63
CA LEU A 34 -12.83 17.80 1.65
C LEU A 34 -12.35 18.84 2.68
N ASP A 35 -11.04 18.94 2.89
CA ASP A 35 -10.42 19.82 3.85
C ASP A 35 -9.96 21.11 3.15
N SER A 36 -10.60 22.22 3.45
CA SER A 36 -10.30 23.51 2.79
C SER A 36 -9.08 24.22 3.35
N ASP A 37 -8.47 23.67 4.40
CA ASP A 37 -7.41 24.33 5.15
C ASP A 37 -6.08 23.56 5.02
N SER A 38 -5.06 24.27 4.54
CA SER A 38 -3.64 23.89 4.42
C SER A 38 -3.30 22.40 4.56
N PHE A 39 -2.87 21.76 3.46
CA PHE A 39 -2.17 20.45 3.37
C PHE A 39 -1.51 20.00 4.69
N GLY A 40 -2.27 19.26 5.50
CA GLY A 40 -1.90 18.95 6.88
C GLY A 40 -0.67 18.04 6.95
N THR A 41 0.12 18.15 8.02
CA THR A 41 1.26 17.26 8.28
C THR A 41 0.86 15.78 8.21
N LEU A 42 -0.38 15.47 8.62
CA LEU A 42 -0.95 14.12 8.56
C LEU A 42 -1.13 13.62 7.13
N GLN A 43 -1.60 14.46 6.21
CA GLN A 43 -1.76 14.09 4.80
C GLN A 43 -0.41 13.89 4.10
N LYS A 44 0.60 14.73 4.42
CA LYS A 44 1.96 14.53 3.91
C LYS A 44 2.52 13.18 4.32
N LEU A 45 2.29 12.78 5.57
CA LEU A 45 2.66 11.44 6.06
C LEU A 45 1.83 10.33 5.39
N GLY A 46 0.54 10.55 5.17
CA GLY A 46 -0.34 9.59 4.47
C GLY A 46 0.11 9.33 3.03
N ILE A 47 0.46 10.38 2.29
CA ILE A 47 1.03 10.27 0.94
C ILE A 47 2.38 9.57 0.99
N LEU A 48 3.28 9.97 1.91
CA LEU A 48 4.59 9.35 2.04
C LEU A 48 4.50 7.85 2.33
N LEU A 49 3.63 7.45 3.27
CA LEU A 49 3.37 6.05 3.58
C LEU A 49 2.73 5.29 2.42
N GLY A 50 1.77 5.91 1.72
CA GLY A 50 1.15 5.31 0.53
C GLY A 50 2.14 5.08 -0.61
N VAL A 51 3.01 6.06 -0.87
CA VAL A 51 4.08 5.95 -1.87
C VAL A 51 5.09 4.86 -1.46
N MET A 52 5.54 4.84 -0.21
CA MET A 52 6.46 3.80 0.28
C MET A 52 5.84 2.41 0.20
N SER A 53 4.57 2.24 0.60
CA SER A 53 3.85 0.97 0.50
C SER A 53 3.70 0.52 -0.96
N THR A 54 3.42 1.45 -1.87
CA THR A 54 3.35 1.17 -3.31
C THR A 54 4.71 0.75 -3.87
N LEU A 55 5.80 1.43 -3.48
CA LEU A 55 7.16 1.07 -3.90
C LEU A 55 7.57 -0.30 -3.37
N VAL A 56 7.27 -0.62 -2.10
CA VAL A 56 7.51 -1.94 -1.52
C VAL A 56 6.70 -3.01 -2.25
N GLY A 57 5.44 -2.74 -2.59
CA GLY A 57 4.66 -3.68 -3.39
C GLY A 57 5.19 -3.87 -4.81
N LEU A 58 5.69 -2.80 -5.45
CA LEU A 58 6.35 -2.83 -6.75
C LEU A 58 7.67 -3.60 -6.73
N THR A 59 8.45 -3.54 -5.65
CA THR A 59 9.66 -4.37 -5.53
C THR A 59 9.35 -5.83 -5.27
N LEU A 60 8.20 -6.15 -4.68
CA LEU A 60 7.72 -7.52 -4.46
C LEU A 60 7.11 -8.18 -5.72
N LEU A 61 6.57 -7.38 -6.66
CA LEU A 61 6.06 -7.88 -7.95
C LEU A 61 7.08 -8.71 -8.77
N PRO A 62 8.32 -8.25 -8.99
CA PRO A 62 9.33 -9.01 -9.74
C PRO A 62 9.90 -10.21 -8.97
N LEU A 63 9.62 -10.36 -7.67
CA LEU A 63 10.04 -11.54 -6.90
C LEU A 63 9.22 -12.81 -7.23
N GLY A 64 8.13 -12.69 -8.00
CA GLY A 64 7.40 -13.81 -8.61
C GLY A 64 6.75 -14.77 -7.61
N ASP A 65 6.56 -16.03 -8.03
CA ASP A 65 5.86 -17.08 -7.24
C ASP A 65 6.73 -17.72 -6.14
N ARG A 66 7.81 -17.06 -5.71
CA ARG A 66 8.54 -17.52 -4.54
C ARG A 66 7.61 -17.36 -3.32
N PRO A 67 7.42 -18.39 -2.49
CA PRO A 67 6.57 -18.29 -1.30
C PRO A 67 7.10 -17.17 -0.41
N ALA A 68 6.20 -16.29 0.03
CA ALA A 68 6.52 -15.20 0.96
C ALA A 68 6.97 -15.74 2.31
#